data_AF-A0A2D0NBS1-F1
#
_entry.id   AF-A0A2D0NBS1-F1
#
_cell.length_a   1.000
_cell.length_b   1.000
_cell.length_c   1.000
_cell.angle_alpha   90.00
_cell.angle_beta   90.00
_cell.angle_gamma   90.00
#
_symmetry.space_group_name_H-M   'P 1'
#
loop_
_entity.id
_entity.type
_entity.pdbx_description
1 polymer ?
#
loop_
_entity_poly.entity_id
_entity_poly.type
_entity_poly.pdbx_seq_one_letter_code
_entity_poly.pdbx_strand_id
1 'polypeptide(L)'
;MEVSGKKYFQTYLIRTLRLVTISGLIWLLHSCATPTAPQGGPRDETPPQIVEEESTPNLQTNFEKQTIELTFDEWVTLEQVRDEVIISPPLPADPEIKLKKRTVQVIFPDTIDLRENVTYTINFGEAVKDLNEKNPADDLRFVFSTGPYIDSLRISGSIVDVQTGEPVEKVLFMLYDNLADSVVYTERPFYFGKTGEDGRFEINNIREGTYKGFALNDSPQGKKYIFEPLYEALAFPGEEITITADTTFDLELKLFQEATPLLATTLDTSHSGKAKIIFNQPIFDLELAYDNLVDTPLIKQQGDSLILWYTQTTPWTLYLNQDTVFRDTFSIRAGRRAAMLSQDSMATVRTTAANQSIVPGTPPVLRYNHPVGSFDTSLITLYVDTLRQAVRPGVQIDPENFQQLQLDYSWRENMLYELELLPGAVTDIYGLTTSDTLTVNYSLDALSRYGNIVLTLSNLDTAEQYLVQLLTKDLKQTLLTDEVTGVSTYETTWTTIKPSDYTLRVITDWNGNGRWDTGNYDTGLQPEPIYLRPLEKLRANWDLDATVVYGEVIAAPEPPESETNSNQRPGDIPNGRRGGRN
;
A
#
# COMPACT_ATOMS: atom_id res chain seq x y z
N MET A 1 93.59 12.80 7.06
CA MET A 1 92.63 11.72 7.37
C MET A 1 91.48 11.81 6.37
N GLU A 2 91.64 11.34 5.13
CA GLU A 2 90.61 11.60 4.11
C GLU A 2 90.65 10.58 2.97
N VAL A 3 90.58 9.27 3.26
CA VAL A 3 90.41 8.26 2.20
C VAL A 3 89.39 7.14 2.56
N SER A 4 88.91 7.02 3.80
CA SER A 4 88.08 5.85 4.19
C SER A 4 86.55 6.03 4.16
N GLY A 5 86.02 7.25 3.95
CA GLY A 5 84.58 7.53 4.07
C GLY A 5 83.72 7.26 2.81
N LYS A 6 84.28 7.36 1.61
CA LYS A 6 83.50 7.35 0.35
C LYS A 6 83.06 5.95 -0.11
N LYS A 7 83.80 4.88 0.21
CA LYS A 7 83.44 3.50 -0.20
C LYS A 7 82.28 2.90 0.61
N TYR A 8 82.11 3.30 1.87
CA TYR A 8 81.04 2.77 2.72
C TYR A 8 79.66 3.35 2.38
N PHE A 9 79.60 4.63 1.98
CA PHE A 9 78.33 5.29 1.64
C PHE A 9 77.73 4.78 0.31
N GLN A 10 78.56 4.56 -0.71
CA GLN A 10 78.08 4.00 -2.00
C GLN A 10 77.52 2.58 -1.86
N THR A 11 78.13 1.75 -1.03
CA THR A 11 77.70 0.35 -0.85
C THR A 11 76.38 0.27 -0.08
N TYR A 12 76.14 1.19 0.86
CA TYR A 12 74.89 1.27 1.61
C TYR A 12 73.72 1.81 0.75
N LEU A 13 74.00 2.80 -0.11
CA LEU A 13 73.01 3.36 -1.03
C LEU A 13 72.54 2.34 -2.08
N ILE A 14 73.46 1.51 -2.62
CA ILE A 14 73.11 0.47 -3.60
C ILE A 14 72.31 -0.68 -2.96
N ARG A 15 72.59 -1.02 -1.69
CA ARG A 15 71.83 -2.05 -0.96
C ARG A 15 70.42 -1.58 -0.58
N THR A 16 70.28 -0.32 -0.16
CA THR A 16 68.96 0.27 0.15
C THR A 16 68.12 0.45 -1.12
N LEU A 17 68.71 0.88 -2.23
CA LEU A 17 68.02 0.98 -3.52
C LEU A 17 67.55 -0.39 -4.04
N ARG A 18 68.34 -1.46 -3.86
CA ARG A 18 67.94 -2.83 -4.20
C ARG A 18 66.83 -3.39 -3.30
N LEU A 19 66.83 -3.06 -2.02
CA LEU A 19 65.76 -3.48 -1.10
C LEU A 19 64.44 -2.76 -1.41
N VAL A 20 64.50 -1.48 -1.76
CA VAL A 20 63.31 -0.70 -2.17
C VAL A 20 62.75 -1.22 -3.50
N THR A 21 63.59 -1.52 -4.49
CA THR A 21 63.10 -2.08 -5.77
C THR A 21 62.54 -3.49 -5.63
N ILE A 22 63.10 -4.34 -4.77
CA ILE A 22 62.55 -5.67 -4.50
C ILE A 22 61.22 -5.57 -3.74
N SER A 23 61.09 -4.63 -2.78
CA SER A 23 59.83 -4.39 -2.07
C SER A 23 58.72 -3.84 -2.97
N GLY A 24 59.05 -2.97 -3.92
CA GLY A 24 58.12 -2.44 -4.92
C GLY A 24 57.65 -3.49 -5.93
N LEU A 25 58.52 -4.44 -6.29
CA LEU A 25 58.16 -5.54 -7.18
C LEU A 25 57.23 -6.56 -6.51
N ILE A 26 57.37 -6.76 -5.19
CA ILE A 26 56.49 -7.63 -4.40
C ILE A 26 55.08 -7.00 -4.24
N TRP A 27 54.98 -5.67 -4.13
CA TRP A 27 53.68 -4.97 -4.11
C TRP A 27 52.93 -5.02 -5.45
N LEU A 28 53.64 -5.08 -6.59
CA LEU A 28 53.02 -5.22 -7.91
C LEU A 28 52.42 -6.62 -8.17
N LEU A 29 52.80 -7.63 -7.39
CA LEU A 29 52.27 -8.99 -7.51
C LEU A 29 51.02 -9.25 -6.65
N HIS A 30 50.57 -8.27 -5.85
CA HIS A 30 49.33 -8.35 -5.06
C HIS A 30 48.09 -7.77 -5.76
N SER A 31 48.20 -7.33 -7.02
CA SER A 31 47.05 -6.94 -7.84
C SER A 31 46.41 -8.16 -8.52
N CYS A 32 45.79 -9.05 -7.74
CA CYS A 32 44.87 -10.04 -8.28
C CYS A 32 43.55 -9.33 -8.63
N ALA A 33 43.24 -9.24 -9.92
CA ALA A 33 41.90 -8.88 -10.39
C ALA A 33 40.92 -9.99 -9.95
N THR A 34 39.96 -9.66 -9.10
CA THR A 34 38.83 -10.54 -8.79
C THR A 34 37.97 -10.66 -10.05
N PRO A 35 37.73 -11.87 -10.60
CA PRO A 35 36.79 -12.03 -11.70
C PRO A 35 35.38 -11.73 -11.17
N THR A 36 34.87 -10.54 -11.43
CA THR A 36 33.44 -10.26 -11.35
C THR A 36 32.76 -11.06 -12.46
N ALA A 37 31.73 -11.83 -12.11
CA ALA A 37 30.91 -12.51 -13.11
C ALA A 37 30.42 -11.48 -14.14
N PRO A 38 30.35 -11.83 -15.44
CA PRO A 38 29.78 -10.93 -16.43
C PRO A 38 28.38 -10.54 -15.96
N GLN A 39 28.08 -9.25 -15.94
CA GLN A 39 26.69 -8.81 -15.83
C GLN A 39 25.96 -9.42 -17.03
N GLY A 40 24.94 -10.23 -16.76
CA GLY A 40 24.05 -10.76 -17.78
C GLY A 40 23.43 -9.61 -18.57
N GLY A 41 22.94 -9.91 -19.77
CA GLY A 41 22.12 -8.96 -20.51
C GLY A 41 20.87 -8.54 -19.73
N PRO A 42 20.15 -7.50 -20.18
CA PRO A 42 18.84 -7.20 -19.64
C PRO A 42 17.96 -8.45 -19.66
N ARG A 43 17.11 -8.61 -18.65
CA ARG A 43 16.14 -9.71 -18.57
C ARG A 43 15.25 -9.66 -19.82
N ASP A 44 14.93 -10.82 -20.38
CA ASP A 44 13.93 -10.91 -21.44
C ASP A 44 12.54 -10.79 -20.81
N GLU A 45 11.74 -9.85 -21.30
CA GLU A 45 10.37 -9.60 -20.86
C GLU A 45 9.35 -10.01 -21.95
N THR A 46 9.83 -10.53 -23.08
CA THR A 46 8.97 -10.92 -24.19
C THR A 46 8.28 -12.26 -23.87
N PRO A 47 6.95 -12.36 -24.01
CA PRO A 47 6.23 -13.61 -23.83
C PRO A 47 6.27 -14.50 -25.09
N PRO A 48 6.12 -15.82 -24.95
CA PRO A 48 6.16 -16.77 -26.07
C PRO A 48 4.93 -16.59 -26.98
N GLN A 49 5.12 -16.67 -28.30
CA GLN A 49 4.06 -16.44 -29.29
C GLN A 49 3.69 -17.71 -30.06
N ILE A 50 2.41 -17.82 -30.44
CA ILE A 50 1.93 -18.93 -31.28
C ILE A 50 2.43 -18.78 -32.72
N VAL A 51 2.93 -19.88 -33.27
CA VAL A 51 3.20 -20.05 -34.70
C VAL A 51 1.95 -20.66 -35.33
N GLU A 52 1.11 -19.81 -35.91
CA GLU A 52 -0.20 -20.18 -36.46
C GLU A 52 -0.10 -21.28 -37.54
N GLU A 53 0.92 -21.26 -38.40
CA GLU A 53 1.10 -22.24 -39.47
C GLU A 53 1.44 -23.65 -38.96
N GLU A 54 1.93 -23.76 -37.73
CA GLU A 54 2.27 -25.00 -37.05
C GLU A 54 1.26 -25.38 -35.96
N SER A 55 0.15 -24.65 -35.88
CA SER A 55 -0.86 -24.80 -34.85
C SER A 55 -2.21 -25.18 -35.46
N THR A 56 -3.08 -25.73 -34.63
CA THR A 56 -4.48 -25.92 -34.98
C THR A 56 -5.13 -24.54 -35.13
N PRO A 57 -5.84 -24.25 -36.24
CA PRO A 57 -6.45 -22.94 -36.43
C PRO A 57 -7.42 -22.59 -35.30
N ASN A 58 -7.34 -21.38 -34.77
CA ASN A 58 -8.28 -20.87 -33.77
C ASN A 58 -9.62 -20.48 -34.43
N LEU A 59 -10.68 -20.30 -33.63
CA LEU A 59 -12.01 -19.86 -34.06
C LEU A 59 -12.66 -20.78 -35.11
N GLN A 60 -12.51 -22.09 -34.97
CA GLN A 60 -13.14 -23.07 -35.87
C GLN A 60 -14.65 -23.19 -35.61
N THR A 61 -15.44 -23.27 -36.69
CA THR A 61 -16.86 -23.68 -36.66
C THR A 61 -17.01 -25.12 -37.13
N ASN A 62 -18.07 -25.80 -36.72
CA ASN A 62 -18.31 -27.23 -37.00
C ASN A 62 -17.10 -28.08 -36.59
N PHE A 63 -16.50 -27.75 -35.44
CA PHE A 63 -15.33 -28.42 -34.92
C PHE A 63 -15.64 -29.88 -34.61
N GLU A 64 -14.85 -30.78 -35.20
CA GLU A 64 -14.85 -32.20 -34.87
C GLU A 64 -13.75 -32.49 -33.86
N LYS A 65 -14.05 -33.36 -32.88
CA LYS A 65 -13.13 -33.73 -31.79
C LYS A 65 -11.79 -34.22 -32.36
N GLN A 66 -10.74 -33.44 -32.14
CA GLN A 66 -9.36 -33.73 -32.53
C GLN A 66 -8.40 -33.21 -31.45
N THR A 67 -7.13 -33.65 -31.51
CA THR A 67 -6.08 -33.05 -30.68
C THR A 67 -5.84 -31.61 -31.13
N ILE A 68 -5.91 -30.67 -30.20
CA ILE A 68 -5.55 -29.27 -30.46
C ILE A 68 -4.05 -29.13 -30.19
N GLU A 69 -3.30 -28.65 -31.17
CA GLU A 69 -1.87 -28.40 -31.09
C GLU A 69 -1.58 -26.90 -31.17
N LEU A 70 -0.90 -26.35 -30.16
CA LEU A 70 -0.48 -24.95 -30.09
C LEU A 70 1.05 -24.91 -30.03
N THR A 71 1.67 -24.54 -31.15
CA THR A 71 3.13 -24.53 -31.31
C THR A 71 3.66 -23.11 -31.09
N PHE A 72 4.66 -22.97 -30.21
CA PHE A 72 5.26 -21.68 -29.87
C PHE A 72 6.56 -21.43 -30.63
N ASP A 73 6.92 -20.18 -30.87
CA ASP A 73 8.16 -19.77 -31.53
C ASP A 73 9.44 -20.08 -30.71
N GLU A 74 9.28 -20.27 -29.40
CA GLU A 74 10.33 -20.67 -28.47
C GLU A 74 9.95 -21.87 -27.58
N TRP A 75 10.89 -22.31 -26.74
CA TRP A 75 10.64 -23.40 -25.79
C TRP A 75 9.83 -22.90 -24.60
N VAL A 76 8.70 -23.54 -24.35
CA VAL A 76 7.81 -23.22 -23.24
C VAL A 76 7.83 -24.31 -22.15
N THR A 77 7.24 -24.01 -21.01
CA THR A 77 6.98 -24.93 -19.89
C THR A 77 5.53 -24.84 -19.47
N LEU A 78 5.01 -25.93 -18.91
CA LEU A 78 3.66 -25.99 -18.33
C LEU A 78 3.75 -25.94 -16.81
N GLU A 79 3.05 -25.00 -16.20
CA GLU A 79 2.96 -24.83 -14.75
C GLU A 79 1.49 -24.79 -14.32
N GLN A 80 1.17 -25.42 -13.18
CA GLN A 80 -0.15 -25.33 -12.54
C GLN A 80 -1.35 -25.53 -13.49
N VAL A 81 -1.21 -26.38 -14.51
CA VAL A 81 -2.22 -26.58 -15.58
C VAL A 81 -3.62 -26.80 -15.03
N ARG A 82 -3.76 -27.63 -13.99
CA ARG A 82 -5.06 -27.91 -13.36
C ARG A 82 -5.67 -26.68 -12.70
N ASP A 83 -4.86 -25.76 -12.20
CA ASP A 83 -5.32 -24.57 -11.49
C ASP A 83 -5.55 -23.39 -12.43
N GLU A 84 -4.81 -23.33 -13.54
CA GLU A 84 -4.80 -22.24 -14.50
C GLU A 84 -5.77 -22.41 -15.67
N VAL A 85 -5.83 -23.63 -16.23
CA VAL A 85 -6.58 -23.86 -17.46
C VAL A 85 -8.06 -24.05 -17.14
N ILE A 86 -8.89 -23.20 -17.74
CA ILE A 86 -10.35 -23.24 -17.62
C ILE A 86 -10.96 -23.50 -18.98
N ILE A 87 -11.94 -24.41 -19.01
CA ILE A 87 -12.68 -24.76 -20.22
C ILE A 87 -14.14 -24.41 -20.00
N SER A 88 -14.66 -23.59 -20.91
CA SER A 88 -16.01 -23.08 -20.88
C SER A 88 -16.74 -23.44 -22.16
N PRO A 89 -17.94 -24.03 -22.11
CA PRO A 89 -18.59 -24.61 -20.94
C PRO A 89 -17.78 -25.78 -20.32
N PRO A 90 -17.98 -26.10 -19.03
CA PRO A 90 -17.25 -27.18 -18.38
C PRO A 90 -17.54 -28.53 -19.04
N LEU A 91 -16.51 -29.38 -19.06
CA LEU A 91 -16.56 -30.73 -19.58
C LEU A 91 -16.83 -31.73 -18.45
N PRO A 92 -17.46 -32.90 -18.74
CA PRO A 92 -17.66 -33.95 -17.74
C PRO A 92 -16.35 -34.52 -17.17
N ALA A 93 -15.25 -34.41 -17.90
CA ALA A 93 -13.91 -34.74 -17.46
C ALA A 93 -12.89 -33.84 -18.19
N ASP A 94 -11.78 -33.55 -17.52
CA ASP A 94 -10.77 -32.62 -18.04
C ASP A 94 -9.94 -33.28 -19.17
N PRO A 95 -9.59 -32.53 -20.23
CA PRO A 95 -8.68 -33.01 -21.23
C PRO A 95 -7.26 -33.10 -20.69
N GLU A 96 -6.48 -33.99 -21.28
CA GLU A 96 -5.08 -34.12 -20.95
C GLU A 96 -4.27 -33.06 -21.70
N ILE A 97 -3.58 -32.19 -20.96
CA ILE A 97 -2.73 -31.14 -21.54
C ILE A 97 -1.27 -31.54 -21.37
N LYS A 98 -0.57 -31.69 -22.50
CA LYS A 98 0.82 -32.16 -22.56
C LYS A 98 1.69 -31.20 -23.31
N LEU A 99 2.94 -31.09 -22.89
CA LEU A 99 3.98 -30.41 -23.65
C LEU A 99 4.82 -31.43 -24.43
N LYS A 100 4.93 -31.23 -25.74
CA LYS A 100 5.80 -32.00 -26.62
C LYS A 100 6.69 -31.04 -27.40
N LYS A 101 7.96 -30.96 -26.98
CA LYS A 101 8.91 -29.95 -27.45
C LYS A 101 8.42 -28.53 -27.14
N ARG A 102 8.14 -27.73 -28.18
CA ARG A 102 7.57 -26.37 -28.10
C ARG A 102 6.07 -26.35 -28.40
N THR A 103 5.41 -27.50 -28.41
CA THR A 103 3.98 -27.63 -28.75
C THR A 103 3.18 -28.09 -27.55
N VAL A 104 2.19 -27.30 -27.14
CA VAL A 104 1.18 -27.68 -26.15
C VAL A 104 0.07 -28.43 -26.87
N GLN A 105 -0.26 -29.63 -26.39
CA GLN A 105 -1.30 -30.49 -26.94
C GLN A 105 -2.45 -30.61 -25.95
N VAL A 106 -3.67 -30.31 -26.38
CA VAL A 106 -4.91 -30.59 -25.64
C VAL A 106 -5.55 -31.85 -26.22
N ILE A 107 -5.63 -32.90 -25.42
CA ILE A 107 -6.08 -34.23 -25.84
C ILE A 107 -7.37 -34.55 -25.10
N PHE A 108 -8.48 -34.56 -25.83
CA PHE A 108 -9.78 -34.96 -25.28
C PHE A 108 -9.83 -36.48 -25.04
N PRO A 109 -10.29 -36.95 -23.86
CA PRO A 109 -10.48 -38.38 -23.61
C PRO A 109 -11.53 -38.99 -24.55
N ASP A 110 -11.29 -40.22 -24.97
CA ASP A 110 -12.23 -40.96 -25.84
C ASP A 110 -13.63 -41.11 -25.23
N THR A 111 -13.72 -41.07 -23.90
CA THR A 111 -14.95 -41.20 -23.12
C THR A 111 -15.85 -39.96 -23.13
N ILE A 112 -15.39 -38.84 -23.70
CA ILE A 112 -16.13 -37.58 -23.70
C ILE A 112 -16.58 -37.24 -25.11
N ASP A 113 -17.86 -36.89 -25.23
CA ASP A 113 -18.43 -36.26 -26.41
C ASP A 113 -18.69 -34.78 -26.13
N LEU A 114 -18.30 -33.93 -27.09
CA LEU A 114 -18.58 -32.51 -27.04
C LEU A 114 -20.07 -32.28 -27.31
N ARG A 115 -20.66 -31.29 -26.64
CA ARG A 115 -22.06 -30.92 -26.86
C ARG A 115 -22.23 -30.34 -28.26
N GLU A 116 -23.32 -30.66 -28.93
CA GLU A 116 -23.66 -30.13 -30.25
C GLU A 116 -24.09 -28.65 -30.17
N ASN A 117 -23.71 -27.85 -31.18
CA ASN A 117 -24.04 -26.42 -31.29
C ASN A 117 -23.63 -25.58 -30.08
N VAL A 118 -22.41 -25.80 -29.57
CA VAL A 118 -21.85 -25.08 -28.42
C VAL A 118 -20.51 -24.46 -28.79
N THR A 119 -20.32 -23.19 -28.42
CA THR A 119 -19.01 -22.54 -28.40
C THR A 119 -18.24 -22.96 -27.17
N TYR A 120 -17.03 -23.46 -27.37
CA TYR A 120 -16.07 -23.76 -26.33
C TYR A 120 -14.91 -22.76 -26.37
N THR A 121 -14.49 -22.30 -25.19
CA THR A 121 -13.30 -21.50 -24.95
C THR A 121 -12.41 -22.24 -23.97
N ILE A 122 -11.16 -22.50 -24.36
CA ILE A 122 -10.10 -22.99 -23.48
C ILE A 122 -9.20 -21.79 -23.19
N ASN A 123 -9.24 -21.30 -21.96
CA ASN A 123 -8.35 -20.25 -21.50
C ASN A 123 -7.21 -20.89 -20.70
N PHE A 124 -5.96 -20.61 -21.08
CA PHE A 124 -4.80 -21.22 -20.48
C PHE A 124 -4.26 -20.46 -19.25
N GLY A 125 -4.81 -19.29 -18.93
CA GLY A 125 -4.32 -18.46 -17.82
C GLY A 125 -2.82 -18.21 -17.96
N GLU A 126 -2.07 -18.42 -16.87
CA GLU A 126 -0.61 -18.34 -16.88
C GLU A 126 0.07 -19.72 -17.01
N ALA A 127 -0.65 -20.76 -17.47
CA ALA A 127 -0.14 -22.13 -17.49
C ALA A 127 1.06 -22.34 -18.42
N VAL A 128 1.13 -21.59 -19.52
CA VAL A 128 2.17 -21.70 -20.54
C VAL A 128 3.14 -20.55 -20.37
N LYS A 129 4.40 -20.84 -20.05
CA LYS A 129 5.44 -19.83 -19.81
C LYS A 129 6.69 -20.14 -20.60
N ASP A 130 7.50 -19.13 -20.92
CA ASP A 130 8.82 -19.39 -21.50
C ASP A 130 9.70 -20.23 -20.57
N LEU A 131 10.71 -20.90 -21.13
CA LEU A 131 11.57 -21.82 -20.38
C LEU A 131 12.55 -21.11 -19.44
N ASN A 132 13.00 -19.90 -19.78
CA ASN A 132 14.12 -19.21 -19.14
C ASN A 132 13.65 -18.22 -18.06
N GLU A 133 12.86 -17.23 -18.43
CA GLU A 133 12.45 -16.09 -17.60
C GLU A 133 11.05 -16.21 -16.98
N LYS A 134 10.30 -17.25 -17.38
CA LYS A 134 8.97 -17.59 -16.86
C LYS A 134 7.90 -16.52 -17.11
N ASN A 135 8.06 -15.76 -18.19
CA ASN A 135 7.05 -14.89 -18.77
C ASN A 135 5.88 -15.76 -19.28
N PRO A 136 4.65 -15.54 -18.78
CA PRO A 136 3.48 -16.26 -19.27
C PRO A 136 3.12 -15.85 -20.70
N ALA A 137 2.49 -16.75 -21.44
CA ALA A 137 1.90 -16.43 -22.74
C ALA A 137 0.72 -15.46 -22.53
N ASP A 138 0.76 -14.32 -23.20
CA ASP A 138 -0.27 -13.29 -23.07
C ASP A 138 -1.62 -13.75 -23.65
N ASP A 139 -2.68 -13.71 -22.82
CA ASP A 139 -4.08 -13.95 -23.18
C ASP A 139 -4.31 -15.21 -24.05
N LEU A 140 -3.58 -16.28 -23.73
CA LEU A 140 -3.62 -17.51 -24.50
C LEU A 140 -4.98 -18.20 -24.39
N ARG A 141 -5.75 -18.14 -25.48
CA ARG A 141 -7.09 -18.73 -25.61
C ARG A 141 -7.25 -19.54 -26.90
N PHE A 142 -7.98 -20.65 -26.82
CA PHE A 142 -8.42 -21.41 -27.98
C PHE A 142 -9.95 -21.53 -27.97
N VAL A 143 -10.59 -20.97 -29.00
CA VAL A 143 -12.05 -20.87 -29.13
C VAL A 143 -12.49 -21.68 -30.35
N PHE A 144 -13.54 -22.49 -30.20
CA PHE A 144 -14.14 -23.24 -31.29
C PHE A 144 -15.63 -23.45 -31.06
N SER A 145 -16.39 -23.79 -32.09
CA SER A 145 -17.80 -24.17 -31.98
C SER A 145 -18.06 -25.50 -32.66
N THR A 146 -18.80 -26.38 -32.00
CA THR A 146 -19.29 -27.63 -32.60
C THR A 146 -20.46 -27.39 -33.56
N GLY A 147 -21.00 -26.16 -33.61
CA GLY A 147 -22.03 -25.72 -34.54
C GLY A 147 -21.54 -24.76 -35.62
N PRO A 148 -22.45 -24.16 -36.40
CA PRO A 148 -22.08 -23.34 -37.55
C PRO A 148 -21.69 -21.88 -37.20
N TYR A 149 -21.79 -21.47 -35.94
CA TYR A 149 -21.46 -20.13 -35.47
C TYR A 149 -20.72 -20.17 -34.13
N ILE A 150 -19.96 -19.12 -33.85
CA ILE A 150 -19.31 -18.88 -32.55
C ILE A 150 -20.10 -17.77 -31.86
N ASP A 151 -20.34 -17.93 -30.56
CA ASP A 151 -20.93 -16.89 -29.73
C ASP A 151 -20.07 -15.61 -29.81
N SER A 152 -20.71 -14.45 -29.91
CA SER A 152 -20.03 -13.19 -30.24
C SER A 152 -20.29 -12.07 -29.25
N LEU A 153 -21.10 -12.32 -28.20
CA LEU A 153 -21.34 -11.31 -27.18
C LEU A 153 -20.09 -11.09 -26.36
N ARG A 154 -19.99 -9.89 -25.81
CA ARG A 154 -18.85 -9.45 -25.01
C ARG A 154 -19.32 -8.60 -23.84
N ILE A 155 -18.48 -8.55 -22.81
CA ILE A 155 -18.61 -7.62 -21.70
C ILE A 155 -17.26 -6.95 -21.46
N SER A 156 -17.31 -5.67 -21.11
CA SER A 156 -16.15 -4.88 -20.76
C SER A 156 -16.43 -3.98 -19.57
N GLY A 157 -15.37 -3.58 -18.89
CA GLY A 157 -15.44 -2.64 -17.78
C GLY A 157 -14.06 -2.25 -17.29
N SER A 158 -14.03 -1.48 -16.20
CA SER A 158 -12.86 -1.09 -15.45
C SER A 158 -12.98 -1.52 -14.00
N ILE A 159 -11.84 -1.83 -13.38
CA ILE A 159 -11.73 -2.10 -11.97
C ILE A 159 -10.73 -1.11 -11.37
N VAL A 160 -11.17 -0.38 -10.35
CA VAL A 160 -10.37 0.61 -9.62
C VAL A 160 -10.30 0.25 -8.14
N ASP A 161 -9.24 0.64 -7.47
CA ASP A 161 -9.14 0.51 -6.01
C ASP A 161 -10.10 1.50 -5.34
N VAL A 162 -10.88 1.04 -4.37
CA VAL A 162 -11.89 1.89 -3.71
C VAL A 162 -11.28 3.07 -2.94
N GLN A 163 -10.07 2.92 -2.39
CA GLN A 163 -9.43 3.92 -1.55
C GLN A 163 -8.60 4.93 -2.33
N THR A 164 -7.95 4.49 -3.41
CA THR A 164 -7.09 5.37 -4.23
C THR A 164 -7.77 5.87 -5.50
N GLY A 165 -8.82 5.18 -5.98
CA GLY A 165 -9.45 5.44 -7.27
C GLY A 165 -8.57 5.12 -8.47
N GLU A 166 -7.41 4.48 -8.26
CA GLU A 166 -6.48 4.13 -9.33
C GLU A 166 -6.90 2.81 -10.00
N PRO A 167 -6.70 2.66 -11.32
CA PRO A 167 -6.95 1.39 -12.00
C PRO A 167 -6.08 0.26 -11.45
N VAL A 168 -6.67 -0.95 -11.34
CA VAL A 168 -5.96 -2.11 -10.81
C VAL A 168 -5.69 -3.12 -11.93
N GLU A 169 -4.41 -3.33 -12.23
CA GLU A 169 -3.95 -4.33 -13.19
C GLU A 169 -4.07 -5.77 -12.62
N LYS A 170 -4.18 -6.77 -13.50
CA LYS A 170 -4.11 -8.19 -13.18
C LYS A 170 -5.26 -8.74 -12.32
N VAL A 171 -6.36 -8.01 -12.21
CA VAL A 171 -7.58 -8.47 -11.54
C VAL A 171 -8.39 -9.35 -12.48
N LEU A 172 -8.90 -10.46 -11.97
CA LEU A 172 -9.76 -11.37 -12.72
C LEU A 172 -11.21 -10.91 -12.61
N PHE A 173 -11.83 -10.51 -13.71
CA PHE A 173 -13.29 -10.39 -13.78
C PHE A 173 -13.88 -11.72 -14.25
N MET A 174 -14.82 -12.25 -13.49
CA MET A 174 -15.30 -13.62 -13.54
C MET A 174 -16.83 -13.63 -13.67
N LEU A 175 -17.34 -14.49 -14.54
CA LEU A 175 -18.77 -14.71 -14.76
C LEU A 175 -19.15 -16.15 -14.45
N TYR A 176 -20.24 -16.32 -13.71
CA TYR A 176 -20.78 -17.62 -13.28
C TYR A 176 -22.20 -17.79 -13.81
N ASP A 177 -22.53 -18.98 -14.31
CA ASP A 177 -23.90 -19.36 -14.70
C ASP A 177 -24.73 -19.82 -13.49
N ASN A 178 -24.08 -20.34 -12.45
CA ASN A 178 -24.70 -20.56 -11.14
C ASN A 178 -24.86 -19.22 -10.39
N LEU A 179 -26.12 -18.87 -10.10
CA LEU A 179 -26.49 -17.58 -9.49
C LEU A 179 -26.46 -17.58 -7.95
N ALA A 180 -26.12 -18.70 -7.31
CA ALA A 180 -26.06 -18.80 -5.85
C ALA A 180 -25.03 -17.83 -5.24
N ASP A 181 -25.33 -17.26 -4.06
CA ASP A 181 -24.40 -16.40 -3.33
C ASP A 181 -23.09 -17.09 -2.98
N SER A 182 -23.12 -18.39 -2.71
CA SER A 182 -21.92 -19.14 -2.38
C SER A 182 -21.00 -19.45 -3.56
N VAL A 183 -21.41 -19.16 -4.82
CA VAL A 183 -20.72 -19.66 -6.02
C VAL A 183 -19.25 -19.24 -6.09
N VAL A 184 -18.96 -18.01 -5.68
CA VAL A 184 -17.60 -17.41 -5.71
C VAL A 184 -16.62 -18.15 -4.78
N TYR A 185 -17.13 -18.90 -3.80
CA TYR A 185 -16.34 -19.68 -2.85
C TYR A 185 -16.19 -21.16 -3.25
N THR A 186 -17.04 -21.65 -4.15
CA THR A 186 -17.21 -23.09 -4.38
C THR A 186 -16.88 -23.54 -5.78
N GLU A 187 -17.02 -22.66 -6.78
CA GLU A 187 -16.89 -23.01 -8.19
C GLU A 187 -15.90 -22.10 -8.90
N ARG A 188 -15.35 -22.58 -10.03
CA ARG A 188 -14.55 -21.78 -10.95
C ARG A 188 -15.45 -21.05 -11.93
N PRO A 189 -15.02 -19.90 -12.48
CA PRO A 189 -15.84 -19.12 -13.37
C PRO A 189 -16.11 -19.84 -14.67
N PHE A 190 -17.27 -19.53 -15.23
CA PHE A 190 -17.67 -19.98 -16.56
C PHE A 190 -16.97 -19.14 -17.62
N TYR A 191 -16.83 -17.83 -17.44
CA TYR A 191 -15.99 -16.98 -18.29
C TYR A 191 -15.15 -16.06 -17.41
N PHE A 192 -13.97 -15.67 -17.87
CA PHE A 192 -13.20 -14.65 -17.18
C PHE A 192 -12.35 -13.83 -18.15
N GLY A 193 -11.96 -12.65 -17.69
CA GLY A 193 -10.99 -11.76 -18.33
C GLY A 193 -10.11 -11.16 -17.24
N LYS A 194 -8.94 -10.67 -17.63
CA LYS A 194 -7.97 -10.06 -16.72
C LYS A 194 -7.81 -8.59 -17.08
N THR A 195 -7.65 -7.73 -16.07
CA THR A 195 -7.43 -6.31 -16.31
C THR A 195 -6.01 -6.04 -16.82
N GLY A 196 -5.91 -5.12 -17.79
CA GLY A 196 -4.64 -4.53 -18.22
C GLY A 196 -4.16 -3.40 -17.31
N GLU A 197 -3.09 -2.71 -17.71
CA GLU A 197 -2.47 -1.62 -16.91
C GLU A 197 -3.42 -0.45 -16.64
N ASP A 198 -4.40 -0.25 -17.52
CA ASP A 198 -5.45 0.77 -17.39
C ASP A 198 -6.65 0.28 -16.55
N GLY A 199 -6.53 -0.88 -15.91
CA GLY A 199 -7.57 -1.51 -15.10
C GLY A 199 -8.78 -2.00 -15.91
N ARG A 200 -8.71 -2.02 -17.24
CA ARG A 200 -9.83 -2.47 -18.07
C ARG A 200 -9.75 -3.95 -18.38
N PHE A 201 -10.91 -4.62 -18.36
CA PHE A 201 -11.06 -6.00 -18.79
C PHE A 201 -12.03 -6.10 -19.98
N GLU A 202 -11.85 -7.13 -20.80
CA GLU A 202 -12.81 -7.55 -21.82
C GLU A 202 -12.94 -9.07 -21.77
N ILE A 203 -14.16 -9.58 -21.87
CA ILE A 203 -14.45 -10.99 -22.05
C ILE A 203 -15.25 -11.14 -23.34
N ASN A 204 -14.72 -11.94 -24.26
CA ASN A 204 -15.29 -12.19 -25.59
C ASN A 204 -15.89 -13.58 -25.68
N ASN A 205 -16.69 -13.81 -26.72
CA ASN A 205 -17.28 -15.10 -27.05
C ASN A 205 -18.25 -15.65 -25.99
N ILE A 206 -19.01 -14.75 -25.38
CA ILE A 206 -20.00 -15.08 -24.37
C ILE A 206 -21.32 -15.44 -25.04
N ARG A 207 -21.96 -16.48 -24.51
CA ARG A 207 -23.33 -16.87 -24.88
C ARG A 207 -24.34 -15.93 -24.23
N GLU A 208 -25.46 -15.67 -24.91
CA GLU A 208 -26.59 -14.97 -24.31
C GLU A 208 -27.08 -15.66 -23.03
N GLY A 209 -27.27 -14.88 -21.97
CA GLY A 209 -27.67 -15.41 -20.67
C GLY A 209 -27.56 -14.41 -19.51
N THR A 210 -27.97 -14.86 -18.34
CA THR A 210 -27.79 -14.15 -17.07
C THR A 210 -26.67 -14.80 -16.28
N TYR A 211 -25.79 -13.96 -15.74
CA TYR A 211 -24.58 -14.38 -15.04
C TYR A 211 -24.41 -13.62 -13.73
N LYS A 212 -23.71 -14.23 -12.79
CA LYS A 212 -23.18 -13.53 -11.63
C LYS A 212 -21.75 -13.09 -11.90
N GLY A 213 -21.45 -11.82 -11.63
CA GLY A 213 -20.14 -11.21 -11.91
C GLY A 213 -19.33 -10.98 -10.65
N PHE A 214 -18.01 -11.18 -10.71
CA PHE A 214 -17.09 -10.90 -9.61
C PHE A 214 -15.75 -10.44 -10.15
N ALA A 215 -15.15 -9.42 -9.54
CA ALA A 215 -13.74 -9.13 -9.70
C ALA A 215 -12.98 -9.74 -8.52
N LEU A 216 -11.87 -10.43 -8.77
CA LEU A 216 -11.02 -11.03 -7.76
C LEU A 216 -9.57 -10.66 -8.02
N ASN A 217 -8.91 -10.13 -7.01
CA ASN A 217 -7.47 -9.95 -7.05
C ASN A 217 -6.78 -11.25 -6.61
N ASP A 218 -5.96 -11.84 -7.48
CA ASP A 218 -5.25 -13.10 -7.21
C ASP A 218 -4.11 -12.85 -6.21
N SER A 219 -4.30 -13.34 -4.97
CA SER A 219 -3.25 -13.30 -3.96
C SER A 219 -2.34 -14.52 -4.12
N PRO A 220 -1.00 -14.38 -4.03
CA PRO A 220 -0.06 -15.51 -4.22
C PRO A 220 -0.28 -16.71 -3.28
N GLN A 221 -1.08 -16.53 -2.23
CA GLN A 221 -1.35 -17.52 -1.18
C GLN A 221 -2.74 -18.17 -1.32
N GLY A 222 -3.57 -17.71 -2.27
CA GLY A 222 -4.95 -18.13 -2.46
C GLY A 222 -5.15 -19.28 -3.44
N LYS A 223 -6.39 -19.78 -3.52
CA LYS A 223 -6.81 -20.71 -4.58
C LYS A 223 -7.23 -19.91 -5.81
N LYS A 224 -6.57 -20.15 -6.94
CA LYS A 224 -6.91 -19.50 -8.21
C LYS A 224 -8.41 -19.61 -8.53
N TYR A 225 -9.00 -18.46 -8.85
CA TYR A 225 -10.40 -18.28 -9.24
C TYR A 225 -11.46 -18.58 -8.16
N ILE A 226 -11.05 -18.79 -6.91
CA ILE A 226 -11.96 -19.02 -5.78
C ILE A 226 -11.66 -17.97 -4.72
N PHE A 227 -12.68 -17.20 -4.33
CA PHE A 227 -12.49 -16.11 -3.39
C PHE A 227 -12.18 -16.62 -1.97
N GLU A 228 -11.11 -16.09 -1.39
CA GLU A 228 -10.71 -16.30 0.00
C GLU A 228 -10.69 -14.96 0.77
N PRO A 229 -11.78 -14.60 1.49
CA PRO A 229 -11.97 -13.26 2.09
C PRO A 229 -10.84 -12.73 2.97
N LEU A 230 -10.07 -13.62 3.60
CA LEU A 230 -8.97 -13.23 4.48
C LEU A 230 -7.72 -12.76 3.73
N TYR A 231 -7.58 -13.12 2.45
CA TYR A 231 -6.35 -12.94 1.69
C TYR A 231 -6.51 -12.16 0.41
N GLU A 232 -7.75 -12.02 -0.08
CA GLU A 232 -8.06 -11.47 -1.39
C GLU A 232 -9.02 -10.29 -1.28
N ALA A 233 -8.89 -9.37 -2.23
CA ALA A 233 -9.85 -8.30 -2.43
C ALA A 233 -10.82 -8.70 -3.53
N LEU A 234 -12.07 -8.26 -3.42
CA LEU A 234 -13.09 -8.51 -4.42
C LEU A 234 -13.82 -7.21 -4.83
N ALA A 235 -14.50 -7.28 -5.96
CA ALA A 235 -15.58 -6.35 -6.30
C ALA A 235 -16.74 -7.16 -6.88
N PHE A 236 -17.96 -6.66 -6.74
CA PHE A 236 -19.12 -7.29 -7.36
C PHE A 236 -20.15 -6.24 -7.80
N PRO A 237 -20.85 -6.47 -8.93
CA PRO A 237 -22.00 -5.69 -9.29
C PRO A 237 -23.12 -5.94 -8.27
N GLY A 238 -23.90 -4.92 -7.93
CA GLY A 238 -25.03 -5.06 -7.01
C GLY A 238 -26.18 -5.94 -7.54
N GLU A 239 -26.17 -6.26 -8.84
CA GLU A 239 -27.20 -7.04 -9.52
C GLU A 239 -26.56 -8.07 -10.48
N GLU A 240 -27.35 -9.07 -10.88
CA GLU A 240 -26.98 -10.04 -11.90
C GLU A 240 -26.80 -9.37 -13.27
N ILE A 241 -25.89 -9.92 -14.08
CA ILE A 241 -25.54 -9.37 -15.40
C ILE A 241 -26.28 -10.16 -16.49
N THR A 242 -27.23 -9.54 -17.16
CA THR A 242 -27.93 -10.11 -18.32
C THR A 242 -27.31 -9.63 -19.63
N ILE A 243 -26.62 -10.52 -20.33
CA ILE A 243 -25.91 -10.24 -21.58
C ILE A 243 -26.80 -10.63 -22.75
N THR A 244 -27.14 -9.65 -23.60
CA THR A 244 -27.93 -9.82 -24.83
C THR A 244 -27.24 -9.08 -26.00
N ALA A 245 -27.71 -9.30 -27.23
CA ALA A 245 -27.15 -8.66 -28.42
C ALA A 245 -27.20 -7.11 -28.40
N ASP A 246 -28.17 -6.54 -27.68
CA ASP A 246 -28.37 -5.10 -27.59
C ASP A 246 -27.67 -4.48 -26.36
N THR A 247 -27.04 -5.29 -25.51
CA THR A 247 -26.44 -4.80 -24.26
C THR A 247 -25.03 -4.23 -24.49
N THR A 248 -24.81 -2.97 -24.13
CA THR A 248 -23.48 -2.37 -24.02
C THR A 248 -23.11 -2.21 -22.56
N PHE A 249 -21.97 -2.79 -22.15
CA PHE A 249 -21.47 -2.69 -20.79
C PHE A 249 -20.21 -1.84 -20.74
N ASP A 250 -20.18 -0.89 -19.81
CA ASP A 250 -18.96 -0.25 -19.31
C ASP A 250 -19.09 -0.24 -17.79
N LEU A 251 -18.88 -1.41 -17.18
CA LEU A 251 -18.97 -1.56 -15.73
C LEU A 251 -17.77 -0.88 -15.09
N GLU A 252 -18.00 -0.04 -14.09
CA GLU A 252 -16.92 0.40 -13.19
C GLU A 252 -17.14 -0.31 -11.85
N LEU A 253 -16.18 -1.14 -11.45
CA LEU A 253 -16.22 -1.88 -10.20
C LEU A 253 -15.13 -1.37 -9.25
N LYS A 254 -15.48 -1.24 -7.98
CA LYS A 254 -14.56 -0.79 -6.94
C LYS A 254 -14.05 -2.01 -6.17
N LEU A 255 -12.78 -2.32 -6.34
CA LEU A 255 -12.10 -3.40 -5.63
C LEU A 255 -11.90 -2.99 -4.17
N PHE A 256 -12.31 -3.86 -3.25
CA PHE A 256 -12.15 -3.66 -1.82
C PHE A 256 -11.82 -4.98 -1.11
N GLN A 257 -11.15 -4.88 0.02
CA GLN A 257 -10.92 -6.02 0.90
C GLN A 257 -11.94 -5.99 2.04
N GLU A 258 -12.59 -7.11 2.31
CA GLU A 258 -13.56 -7.20 3.41
C GLU A 258 -12.91 -6.95 4.76
N ALA A 259 -13.72 -6.47 5.71
CA ALA A 259 -13.26 -6.27 7.07
C ALA A 259 -12.88 -7.61 7.71
N THR A 260 -11.62 -7.77 8.11
CA THR A 260 -11.25 -8.92 8.93
C THR A 260 -11.79 -8.73 10.34
N PRO A 261 -12.26 -9.80 11.02
CA PRO A 261 -12.65 -9.68 12.41
C PRO A 261 -11.45 -9.22 13.23
N LEU A 262 -11.69 -8.34 14.20
CA LEU A 262 -10.65 -7.94 15.14
C LEU A 262 -10.24 -9.18 15.95
N LEU A 263 -8.93 -9.43 16.03
CA LEU A 263 -8.36 -10.55 16.77
C LEU A 263 -7.14 -10.05 17.55
N ALA A 264 -7.10 -10.35 18.85
CA ALA A 264 -5.89 -10.15 19.64
C ALA A 264 -4.88 -11.25 19.31
N THR A 265 -3.74 -10.86 18.75
CA THR A 265 -2.69 -11.79 18.32
C THR A 265 -1.67 -12.02 19.43
N THR A 266 -1.44 -11.01 20.29
CA THR A 266 -0.41 -11.05 21.32
C THR A 266 -0.85 -10.32 22.58
N LEU A 267 -0.58 -10.91 23.75
CA LEU A 267 -0.58 -10.23 25.04
C LEU A 267 0.85 -10.25 25.62
N ASP A 268 1.47 -9.07 25.70
CA ASP A 268 2.77 -8.87 26.32
C ASP A 268 2.62 -8.23 27.71
N THR A 269 3.02 -8.98 28.75
CA THR A 269 3.11 -8.50 30.14
C THR A 269 4.53 -8.68 30.69
N SER A 270 5.55 -8.59 29.82
CA SER A 270 6.96 -8.75 30.19
C SER A 270 7.46 -7.65 31.14
N HIS A 271 6.90 -6.45 31.02
CA HIS A 271 7.21 -5.29 31.85
C HIS A 271 6.20 -5.20 33.00
N SER A 272 6.69 -5.17 34.23
CA SER A 272 5.84 -5.11 35.41
C SER A 272 5.05 -3.79 35.43
N GLY A 273 3.72 -3.87 35.53
CA GLY A 273 2.84 -2.69 35.50
C GLY A 273 2.41 -2.26 34.10
N LYS A 274 2.87 -2.94 33.06
CA LYS A 274 2.50 -2.64 31.68
C LYS A 274 1.97 -3.89 30.99
N ALA A 275 0.82 -3.75 30.33
CA ALA A 275 0.30 -4.74 29.40
C ALA A 275 0.21 -4.10 28.01
N LYS A 276 0.68 -4.82 27.00
CA LYS A 276 0.48 -4.45 25.60
C LYS A 276 -0.28 -5.57 24.90
N ILE A 277 -1.42 -5.25 24.32
CA ILE A 277 -2.19 -6.15 23.48
C ILE A 277 -2.00 -5.69 22.03
N ILE A 278 -1.65 -6.62 21.14
CA ILE A 278 -1.48 -6.37 19.72
C ILE A 278 -2.61 -7.08 18.98
N PHE A 279 -3.21 -6.40 18.02
CA PHE A 279 -4.28 -6.90 17.20
C PHE A 279 -3.81 -7.15 15.76
N ASN A 280 -4.62 -7.86 14.97
CA ASN A 280 -4.36 -8.09 13.54
C ASN A 280 -4.58 -6.85 12.67
N GLN A 281 -5.23 -5.82 13.19
CA GLN A 281 -5.57 -4.59 12.49
C GLN A 281 -5.65 -3.39 13.47
N PRO A 282 -5.65 -2.14 12.97
CA PRO A 282 -5.87 -0.97 13.80
C PRO A 282 -7.15 -1.05 14.63
N ILE A 283 -7.09 -0.61 15.89
CA ILE A 283 -8.22 -0.63 16.82
C ILE A 283 -8.94 0.72 16.86
N PHE A 284 -10.26 0.68 17.03
CA PHE A 284 -11.15 1.82 17.20
C PHE A 284 -12.33 1.40 18.09
N ASP A 285 -12.98 2.36 18.77
CA ASP A 285 -14.22 2.16 19.54
C ASP A 285 -14.22 0.97 20.52
N LEU A 286 -13.05 0.65 21.12
CA LEU A 286 -12.97 -0.42 22.10
C LEU A 286 -13.67 -0.02 23.40
N GLU A 287 -14.65 -0.82 23.79
CA GLU A 287 -15.23 -0.79 25.13
C GLU A 287 -14.41 -1.68 26.07
N LEU A 288 -13.91 -1.09 27.16
CA LEU A 288 -13.11 -1.79 28.15
C LEU A 288 -13.90 -1.92 29.47
N ALA A 289 -13.96 -3.13 29.99
CA ALA A 289 -14.43 -3.40 31.34
C ALA A 289 -13.39 -4.19 32.13
N TYR A 290 -13.34 -4.00 33.43
CA TYR A 290 -12.36 -4.63 34.31
C TYR A 290 -13.03 -5.19 35.56
N ASP A 291 -12.51 -6.30 36.08
CA ASP A 291 -12.90 -6.84 37.38
C ASP A 291 -11.71 -6.89 38.34
N ASN A 292 -11.98 -6.71 39.63
CA ASN A 292 -11.00 -6.74 40.73
C ASN A 292 -9.88 -5.69 40.63
N LEU A 293 -10.17 -4.51 40.08
CA LEU A 293 -9.22 -3.41 39.93
C LEU A 293 -9.44 -2.32 40.99
N VAL A 294 -8.36 -1.91 41.67
CA VAL A 294 -8.42 -0.83 42.68
C VAL A 294 -8.23 0.54 42.02
N ASP A 295 -7.25 0.65 41.11
CA ASP A 295 -6.93 1.88 40.38
C ASP A 295 -7.19 1.69 38.89
N THR A 296 -7.82 2.67 38.23
CA THR A 296 -8.08 2.63 36.78
C THR A 296 -6.75 2.67 36.00
N PRO A 297 -6.55 1.81 34.99
CA PRO A 297 -5.30 1.79 34.25
C PRO A 297 -5.27 2.98 33.27
N LEU A 298 -4.09 3.51 33.00
CA LEU A 298 -3.91 4.51 31.95
C LEU A 298 -3.81 3.78 30.61
N ILE A 299 -4.77 4.04 29.72
CA ILE A 299 -4.98 3.30 28.48
C ILE A 299 -4.61 4.19 27.30
N LYS A 300 -3.79 3.66 26.40
CA LYS A 300 -3.41 4.32 25.15
C LYS A 300 -3.62 3.36 23.98
N GLN A 301 -4.41 3.81 23.02
CA GLN A 301 -4.52 3.16 21.72
C GLN A 301 -3.44 3.72 20.80
N GLN A 302 -2.78 2.85 20.05
CA GLN A 302 -1.72 3.23 19.12
C GLN A 302 -1.72 2.28 17.93
N GLY A 303 -2.37 2.66 16.83
CA GLY A 303 -2.48 1.83 15.64
C GLY A 303 -3.18 0.52 15.97
N ASP A 304 -2.46 -0.60 15.84
CA ASP A 304 -2.91 -1.97 16.11
C ASP A 304 -2.74 -2.41 17.58
N SER A 305 -2.37 -1.49 18.47
CA SER A 305 -1.90 -1.82 19.81
C SER A 305 -2.68 -1.10 20.89
N LEU A 306 -3.13 -1.84 21.91
CA LEU A 306 -3.67 -1.31 23.15
C LEU A 306 -2.62 -1.42 24.25
N ILE A 307 -2.22 -0.29 24.82
CA ILE A 307 -1.22 -0.23 25.89
C ILE A 307 -1.90 0.19 27.18
N LEU A 308 -1.75 -0.62 28.23
CA LEU A 308 -2.28 -0.36 29.57
C LEU A 308 -1.13 -0.19 30.56
N TRP A 309 -1.16 0.88 31.33
CA TRP A 309 -0.26 1.11 32.47
C TRP A 309 -1.05 1.03 33.77
N TYR A 310 -0.58 0.22 34.73
CA TYR A 310 -1.32 -0.09 35.96
C TYR A 310 -0.38 -0.29 37.16
N THR A 311 -0.87 0.10 38.34
CA THR A 311 -0.16 -0.01 39.63
C THR A 311 -0.55 -1.26 40.42
N GLN A 312 -1.59 -1.98 39.97
CA GLN A 312 -2.19 -3.12 40.67
C GLN A 312 -1.17 -4.24 40.94
N THR A 313 -1.12 -4.71 42.19
CA THR A 313 -0.21 -5.78 42.65
C THR A 313 -0.86 -7.16 42.76
N THR A 314 -2.12 -7.28 42.34
CA THR A 314 -2.85 -8.54 42.20
C THR A 314 -3.24 -8.76 40.74
N PRO A 315 -3.43 -10.01 40.30
CA PRO A 315 -3.96 -10.28 38.96
C PRO A 315 -5.39 -9.74 38.83
N TRP A 316 -5.77 -9.38 37.63
CA TRP A 316 -7.08 -8.84 37.30
C TRP A 316 -7.48 -9.25 35.88
N THR A 317 -8.75 -9.05 35.53
CA THR A 317 -9.29 -9.45 34.23
C THR A 317 -9.74 -8.23 33.45
N LEU A 318 -9.30 -8.15 32.20
CA LEU A 318 -9.71 -7.16 31.22
C LEU A 318 -10.68 -7.83 30.26
N TYR A 319 -11.87 -7.24 30.10
CA TYR A 319 -12.84 -7.59 29.08
C TYR A 319 -12.78 -6.52 28.00
N LEU A 320 -12.58 -6.95 26.75
CA LEU A 320 -12.58 -6.08 25.59
C LEU A 320 -13.78 -6.43 24.73
N ASN A 321 -14.58 -5.42 24.39
CA ASN A 321 -15.63 -5.52 23.40
C ASN A 321 -15.39 -4.50 22.28
N GLN A 322 -15.70 -4.90 21.05
CA GLN A 322 -15.83 -3.98 19.91
C GLN A 322 -17.14 -4.36 19.21
N ASP A 323 -18.11 -3.44 19.26
CA ASP A 323 -19.47 -3.66 18.80
C ASP A 323 -20.11 -4.95 19.37
N THR A 324 -21.08 -5.53 18.65
CA THR A 324 -21.75 -6.77 19.04
C THR A 324 -20.99 -8.05 18.66
N VAL A 325 -19.87 -7.94 17.93
CA VAL A 325 -19.24 -9.07 17.23
C VAL A 325 -17.94 -9.52 17.90
N PHE A 326 -17.13 -8.59 18.44
CA PHE A 326 -15.89 -8.93 19.12
C PHE A 326 -16.04 -8.86 20.63
N ARG A 327 -15.68 -9.97 21.30
CA ARG A 327 -15.57 -10.05 22.76
C ARG A 327 -14.40 -10.94 23.14
N ASP A 328 -13.45 -10.39 23.87
CA ASP A 328 -12.28 -11.12 24.36
C ASP A 328 -12.02 -10.84 25.85
N THR A 329 -11.31 -11.75 26.51
CA THR A 329 -11.06 -11.74 27.94
C THR A 329 -9.58 -12.05 28.22
N PHE A 330 -8.88 -11.07 28.79
CA PHE A 330 -7.45 -11.20 29.12
C PHE A 330 -7.24 -11.27 30.62
N SER A 331 -6.45 -12.27 31.05
CA SER A 331 -5.94 -12.34 32.41
C SER A 331 -4.64 -11.55 32.51
N ILE A 332 -4.68 -10.37 33.14
CA ILE A 332 -3.52 -9.50 33.30
C ILE A 332 -2.77 -9.88 34.57
N ARG A 333 -1.46 -10.12 34.43
CA ARG A 333 -0.61 -10.49 35.56
C ARG A 333 -0.46 -9.31 36.53
N ALA A 334 -0.41 -9.64 37.82
CA ALA A 334 -0.06 -8.69 38.87
C ALA A 334 1.26 -7.95 38.57
N GLY A 335 1.26 -6.64 38.82
CA GLY A 335 2.47 -5.86 38.91
C GLY A 335 3.29 -6.23 40.14
N ARG A 336 4.61 -6.36 40.00
CA ARG A 336 5.55 -6.44 41.11
C ARG A 336 6.14 -5.05 41.34
N ARG A 337 5.81 -4.42 42.47
CA ARG A 337 6.29 -3.07 42.82
C ARG A 337 7.82 -2.93 42.77
N ALA A 338 8.54 -3.92 43.29
CA ALA A 338 10.00 -3.92 43.23
C ALA A 338 10.53 -3.94 41.79
N ALA A 339 9.86 -4.64 40.87
CA ALA A 339 10.24 -4.69 39.46
C ALA A 339 9.85 -3.42 38.71
N MET A 340 8.70 -2.81 39.01
CA MET A 340 8.29 -1.50 38.46
C MET A 340 9.32 -0.41 38.78
N LEU A 341 9.92 -0.47 39.96
CA LEU A 341 10.93 0.49 40.42
C LEU A 341 12.37 0.17 39.96
N SER A 342 12.60 -0.98 39.29
CA SER A 342 13.95 -1.44 38.95
C SER A 342 14.16 -1.84 37.50
N GLN A 343 13.10 -2.08 36.72
CA GLN A 343 13.22 -2.59 35.34
C GLN A 343 13.60 -1.48 34.35
N ASP A 344 13.11 -0.26 34.53
CA ASP A 344 13.41 0.88 33.67
C ASP A 344 13.54 2.17 34.51
N SER A 345 14.32 3.13 34.04
CA SER A 345 14.36 4.48 34.62
C SER A 345 13.41 5.41 33.86
N MET A 346 12.87 6.43 34.53
CA MET A 346 12.07 7.43 33.85
C MET A 346 12.98 8.29 32.96
N ALA A 347 12.70 8.29 31.67
CA ALA A 347 13.52 8.99 30.67
C ALA A 347 12.67 9.65 29.59
N THR A 348 13.17 10.74 29.04
CA THR A 348 12.58 11.40 27.87
C THR A 348 12.80 10.53 26.63
N VAL A 349 11.72 10.17 25.94
CA VAL A 349 11.76 9.37 24.71
C VAL A 349 12.06 10.28 23.53
N ARG A 350 13.25 10.11 22.95
CA ARG A 350 13.71 10.73 21.70
C ARG A 350 13.64 12.26 21.70
N THR A 351 14.60 12.89 22.37
CA THR A 351 15.10 14.22 22.01
C THR A 351 16.56 14.10 21.57
N THR A 352 16.82 13.40 20.46
CA THR A 352 18.19 13.31 19.89
C THR A 352 18.64 14.62 19.25
N ALA A 353 17.72 15.54 18.98
CA ALA A 353 18.04 16.91 18.59
C ALA A 353 18.00 17.82 19.83
N ALA A 354 19.15 18.41 20.17
CA ALA A 354 19.23 19.48 21.16
C ALA A 354 18.41 20.72 20.77
N ASN A 355 18.02 20.83 19.49
CA ASN A 355 17.25 21.94 18.93
C ASN A 355 15.95 21.42 18.34
N GLN A 356 14.83 21.96 18.81
CA GLN A 356 13.48 21.66 18.34
C GLN A 356 12.82 22.91 17.78
N SER A 357 12.14 22.77 16.65
CA SER A 357 11.36 23.85 16.06
C SER A 357 9.90 23.70 16.46
N ILE A 358 9.32 24.76 17.00
CA ILE A 358 7.91 24.81 17.37
C ILE A 358 7.11 25.23 16.14
N VAL A 359 6.09 24.45 15.79
CA VAL A 359 5.15 24.83 14.73
C VAL A 359 4.20 25.89 15.30
N PRO A 360 4.00 27.05 14.63
CA PRO A 360 3.09 28.09 15.10
C PRO A 360 1.69 27.58 15.45
N GLY A 361 1.15 28.04 16.57
CA GLY A 361 -0.17 27.60 17.06
C GLY A 361 -0.18 26.23 17.73
N THR A 362 0.93 25.49 17.72
CA THR A 362 1.04 24.21 18.46
C THR A 362 1.99 24.35 19.65
N PRO A 363 1.59 23.91 20.85
CA PRO A 363 2.45 23.96 22.03
C PRO A 363 3.50 22.84 21.96
N PRO A 364 4.77 23.10 22.32
CA PRO A 364 5.78 22.05 22.37
C PRO A 364 5.51 21.07 23.50
N VAL A 365 5.87 19.82 23.26
CA VAL A 365 5.63 18.68 24.15
C VAL A 365 6.92 17.91 24.43
N LEU A 366 7.13 17.54 25.68
CA LEU A 366 8.16 16.57 26.08
C LEU A 366 7.54 15.20 26.21
N ARG A 367 8.14 14.19 25.58
CA ARG A 367 7.62 12.81 25.56
C ARG A 367 8.43 11.92 26.50
N TYR A 368 7.76 11.11 27.30
CA TYR A 368 8.39 10.19 28.27
C TYR A 368 8.10 8.73 27.94
N ASN A 369 8.94 7.82 28.45
CA ASN A 369 8.79 6.38 28.25
C ASN A 369 7.65 5.80 29.08
N HIS A 370 7.35 6.43 30.21
CA HIS A 370 6.26 6.08 31.13
C HIS A 370 5.23 7.22 31.23
N PRO A 371 3.99 6.92 31.67
CA PRO A 371 3.02 7.94 32.03
C PRO A 371 3.56 8.89 33.10
N VAL A 372 3.42 10.19 32.88
CA VAL A 372 3.76 11.21 33.85
C VAL A 372 2.72 11.19 34.97
N GLY A 373 3.16 10.96 36.21
CA GLY A 373 2.29 10.99 37.40
C GLY A 373 2.28 12.37 38.06
N SER A 374 3.43 13.03 38.15
CA SER A 374 3.56 14.39 38.69
C SER A 374 4.81 15.10 38.19
N PHE A 375 4.88 16.41 38.40
CA PHE A 375 6.04 17.24 38.05
C PHE A 375 6.26 18.34 39.09
N ASP A 376 7.52 18.76 39.26
CA ASP A 376 7.91 19.86 40.15
C ASP A 376 8.33 21.08 39.34
N THR A 377 7.46 22.10 39.29
CA THR A 377 7.71 23.35 38.57
C THR A 377 8.90 24.16 39.12
N SER A 378 9.39 23.87 40.33
CA SER A 378 10.59 24.52 40.86
C SER A 378 11.89 24.02 40.22
N LEU A 379 11.84 22.84 39.60
CA LEU A 379 12.95 22.18 38.91
C LEU A 379 12.89 22.36 37.38
N ILE A 380 11.93 23.14 36.89
CA ILE A 380 11.72 23.44 35.47
C ILE A 380 11.95 24.92 35.25
N THR A 381 12.95 25.26 34.43
CA THR A 381 13.27 26.65 34.10
C THR A 381 13.33 26.82 32.58
N LEU A 382 12.68 27.86 32.06
CA LEU A 382 12.85 28.28 30.67
C LEU A 382 13.74 29.52 30.66
N TYR A 383 14.82 29.48 29.90
CA TYR A 383 15.67 30.64 29.65
C TYR A 383 15.31 31.25 28.30
N VAL A 384 15.20 32.56 28.27
CA VAL A 384 14.87 33.34 27.07
C VAL A 384 16.07 34.19 26.66
N ASP A 385 16.30 34.26 25.35
CA ASP A 385 17.35 35.09 24.73
C ASP A 385 18.78 34.66 25.12
N THR A 386 19.76 35.24 24.43
CA THR A 386 21.20 35.12 24.68
C THR A 386 21.61 35.53 26.09
N LEU A 387 20.81 36.38 26.76
CA LEU A 387 21.02 36.80 28.14
C LEU A 387 20.55 35.76 29.17
N ARG A 388 19.96 34.64 28.72
CA ARG A 388 19.42 33.56 29.58
C ARG A 388 18.53 34.09 30.71
N GLN A 389 17.57 34.94 30.36
CA GLN A 389 16.60 35.43 31.34
C GLN A 389 15.69 34.27 31.75
N ALA A 390 15.71 33.90 33.04
CA ALA A 390 14.85 32.84 33.57
C ALA A 390 13.38 33.28 33.63
N VAL A 391 12.50 32.48 33.05
CA VAL A 391 11.05 32.61 33.10
C VAL A 391 10.43 31.25 33.48
N ARG A 392 9.17 31.28 33.91
CA ARG A 392 8.41 30.07 34.26
C ARG A 392 7.32 29.83 33.22
N PRO A 393 7.42 28.78 32.39
CA PRO A 393 6.33 28.42 31.50
C PRO A 393 5.18 27.79 32.30
N GLY A 394 3.97 27.83 31.74
CA GLY A 394 2.91 26.91 32.14
C GLY A 394 3.30 25.49 31.76
N VAL A 395 3.00 24.53 32.63
CA VAL A 395 3.34 23.12 32.42
C VAL A 395 2.14 22.28 32.83
N GLN A 396 1.74 21.36 31.98
CA GLN A 396 0.65 20.43 32.26
C GLN A 396 0.91 19.07 31.62
N ILE A 397 0.34 18.01 32.20
CA ILE A 397 0.27 16.70 31.56
C ILE A 397 -0.77 16.80 30.45
N ASP A 398 -0.42 16.34 29.25
CA ASP A 398 -1.34 16.30 28.12
C ASP A 398 -2.56 15.41 28.46
N PRO A 399 -3.79 15.96 28.45
CA PRO A 399 -5.00 15.22 28.80
C PRO A 399 -5.27 14.03 27.88
N GLU A 400 -4.89 14.14 26.61
CA GLU A 400 -5.09 13.10 25.60
C GLU A 400 -3.91 12.13 25.55
N ASN A 401 -2.76 12.51 26.12
CA ASN A 401 -1.56 11.70 26.10
C ASN A 401 -0.75 11.82 27.39
N PHE A 402 -1.08 11.02 28.39
CA PHE A 402 -0.43 10.99 29.71
C PHE A 402 1.10 10.76 29.71
N GLN A 403 1.72 10.40 28.59
CA GLN A 403 3.18 10.32 28.44
C GLN A 403 3.81 11.64 27.97
N GLN A 404 3.02 12.69 27.78
CA GLN A 404 3.48 13.98 27.28
C GLN A 404 3.30 15.06 28.34
N LEU A 405 4.30 15.92 28.46
CA LEU A 405 4.26 17.14 29.25
C LEU A 405 4.25 18.33 28.28
N GLN A 406 3.14 19.06 28.27
CA GLN A 406 2.91 20.20 27.40
C GLN A 406 3.42 21.48 28.07
N LEU A 407 4.08 22.32 27.28
CA LEU A 407 4.59 23.61 27.72
C LEU A 407 3.76 24.73 27.13
N ASP A 408 3.21 25.58 28.01
CA ASP A 408 2.47 26.77 27.64
C ASP A 408 3.32 28.02 27.89
N TYR A 409 3.61 28.75 26.83
CA TYR A 409 4.36 29.98 26.89
C TYR A 409 4.06 30.83 25.65
N SER A 410 4.20 32.15 25.76
CA SER A 410 4.07 33.06 24.62
C SER A 410 5.35 33.06 23.77
N TRP A 411 5.56 31.98 23.01
CA TRP A 411 6.68 31.82 22.08
C TRP A 411 6.69 32.93 21.01
N ARG A 412 7.87 33.42 20.65
CA ARG A 412 8.07 34.49 19.66
C ARG A 412 9.09 34.06 18.61
N GLU A 413 8.87 34.53 17.39
CA GLU A 413 9.82 34.34 16.29
C GLU A 413 11.15 35.04 16.58
N ASN A 414 12.22 34.53 15.98
CA ASN A 414 13.59 35.06 16.12
C ASN A 414 14.13 35.09 17.56
N MET A 415 13.47 34.39 18.49
CA MET A 415 13.93 34.17 19.85
C MET A 415 14.42 32.73 19.99
N LEU A 416 15.48 32.57 20.79
CA LEU A 416 15.93 31.27 21.24
C LEU A 416 15.49 31.06 22.68
N TYR A 417 15.01 29.85 22.94
CA TYR A 417 14.56 29.41 24.23
C TYR A 417 15.34 28.17 24.63
N GLU A 418 15.80 28.10 25.88
CA GLU A 418 16.45 26.92 26.43
C GLU A 418 15.63 26.44 27.61
N LEU A 419 15.00 25.28 27.48
CA LEU A 419 14.29 24.62 28.55
C LEU A 419 15.27 23.72 29.31
N GLU A 420 15.32 23.88 30.63
CA GLU A 420 16.11 23.08 31.56
C GLU A 420 15.19 22.40 32.58
N LEU A 421 15.32 21.08 32.68
CA LEU A 421 14.67 20.25 33.71
C LEU A 421 15.76 19.58 34.53
N LEU A 422 15.82 19.90 35.82
CA LEU A 422 16.77 19.27 36.74
C LEU A 422 16.36 17.82 37.07
N PRO A 423 17.29 16.98 37.57
CA PRO A 423 16.95 15.64 38.03
C PRO A 423 15.83 15.69 39.08
N GLY A 424 14.84 14.81 38.94
CA GLY A 424 13.65 14.81 39.80
C GLY A 424 12.49 15.71 39.33
N ALA A 425 12.66 16.51 38.27
CA ALA A 425 11.61 17.42 37.80
C ALA A 425 10.31 16.71 37.39
N VAL A 426 10.39 15.47 36.91
CA VAL A 426 9.22 14.69 36.50
C VAL A 426 9.26 13.32 37.18
N THR A 427 8.10 12.88 37.65
CA THR A 427 7.89 11.59 38.31
C THR A 427 6.78 10.82 37.58
N ASP A 428 7.01 9.54 37.31
CA ASP A 428 6.02 8.66 36.67
C ASP A 428 4.98 8.14 37.67
N ILE A 429 3.99 7.39 37.17
CA ILE A 429 2.94 6.78 38.01
C ILE A 429 3.44 5.68 38.97
N TYR A 430 4.68 5.21 38.82
CA TYR A 430 5.32 4.21 39.68
C TYR A 430 6.18 4.83 40.77
N GLY A 431 6.49 6.12 40.66
CA GLY A 431 7.37 6.86 41.57
C GLY A 431 8.83 6.92 41.12
N LEU A 432 9.14 6.55 39.87
CA LEU A 432 10.45 6.77 39.27
C LEU A 432 10.56 8.21 38.83
N THR A 433 11.74 8.79 39.01
CA THR A 433 12.04 10.19 38.69
C THR A 433 13.08 10.27 37.57
N THR A 434 13.08 11.39 36.84
CA THR A 434 14.14 11.68 35.87
C THR A 434 15.51 11.74 36.55
N SER A 435 16.46 10.95 36.05
CA SER A 435 17.76 10.77 36.72
C SER A 435 18.81 11.83 36.38
N ASP A 436 18.66 12.51 35.25
CA ASP A 436 19.65 13.47 34.74
C ASP A 436 18.97 14.77 34.31
N THR A 437 19.76 15.83 34.19
CA THR A 437 19.31 17.12 33.68
C THR A 437 19.00 17.00 32.19
N LEU A 438 17.83 17.50 31.78
CA LEU A 438 17.46 17.63 30.38
C LEU A 438 17.53 19.09 29.95
N THR A 439 18.27 19.36 28.88
CA THR A 439 18.28 20.66 28.21
C THR A 439 17.76 20.51 26.79
N VAL A 440 16.75 21.32 26.43
CA VAL A 440 16.16 21.35 25.09
C VAL A 440 16.07 22.78 24.61
N ASN A 441 16.64 23.08 23.45
CA ASN A 441 16.48 24.39 22.82
C ASN A 441 15.25 24.38 21.93
N TYR A 442 14.44 25.43 22.04
CA TYR A 442 13.29 25.69 21.19
C TYR A 442 13.48 26.96 20.36
N SER A 443 13.00 26.92 19.13
CA SER A 443 12.78 28.11 18.30
C SER A 443 11.41 28.04 17.64
N LEU A 444 10.67 29.14 17.66
CA LEU A 444 9.41 29.23 16.92
C LEU A 444 9.73 29.31 15.42
N ASP A 445 9.13 28.41 14.64
CA ASP A 445 9.26 28.45 13.19
C ASP A 445 8.51 29.66 12.63
N ALA A 446 9.02 30.23 11.54
CA ALA A 446 8.39 31.42 10.95
C ALA A 446 7.05 31.04 10.31
N LEU A 447 5.98 31.78 10.63
CA LEU A 447 4.65 31.54 10.05
C LEU A 447 4.66 31.60 8.52
N SER A 448 5.55 32.43 7.95
CA SER A 448 5.77 32.56 6.50
C SER A 448 6.27 31.29 5.80
N ARG A 449 6.70 30.27 6.55
CA ARG A 449 7.06 28.95 5.98
C ARG A 449 5.85 28.05 5.76
N TYR A 450 4.68 28.44 6.24
CA TYR A 450 3.42 27.69 6.16
C TYR A 450 2.43 28.43 5.25
N GLY A 451 1.47 27.71 4.71
CA GLY A 451 0.33 28.28 3.99
C GLY A 451 -0.99 27.91 4.66
N ASN A 452 -2.09 28.46 4.14
CA ASN A 452 -3.44 28.15 4.57
C ASN A 452 -4.25 27.61 3.39
N ILE A 453 -5.24 26.77 3.67
CA ILE A 453 -6.19 26.26 2.68
C ILE A 453 -7.58 26.73 3.09
N VAL A 454 -8.22 27.51 2.22
CA VAL A 454 -9.62 27.95 2.37
C VAL A 454 -10.45 27.04 1.47
N LEU A 455 -11.13 26.06 2.07
CA LEU A 455 -11.92 25.06 1.35
C LEU A 455 -13.38 25.51 1.25
N THR A 456 -13.95 25.38 0.06
CA THR A 456 -15.39 25.43 -0.20
C THR A 456 -15.79 24.15 -0.92
N LEU A 457 -16.50 23.26 -0.24
CA LEU A 457 -17.01 22.00 -0.77
C LEU A 457 -18.52 22.11 -0.95
N SER A 458 -19.00 21.96 -2.18
CA SER A 458 -20.42 22.13 -2.54
C SER A 458 -21.03 20.84 -3.10
N ASN A 459 -22.35 20.84 -3.32
CA ASN A 459 -23.12 19.71 -3.84
C ASN A 459 -23.14 18.49 -2.89
N LEU A 460 -23.12 18.76 -1.59
CA LEU A 460 -23.34 17.74 -0.56
C LEU A 460 -24.83 17.46 -0.39
N ASP A 461 -25.19 16.21 -0.12
CA ASP A 461 -26.55 15.83 0.26
C ASP A 461 -26.76 16.11 1.74
N THR A 462 -27.78 16.89 2.06
CA THR A 462 -28.13 17.24 3.45
C THR A 462 -28.62 16.06 4.28
N ALA A 463 -29.01 14.94 3.64
CA ALA A 463 -29.45 13.73 4.33
C ALA A 463 -28.28 12.79 4.69
N GLU A 464 -27.11 13.00 4.11
CA GLU A 464 -25.92 12.16 4.29
C GLU A 464 -24.94 12.77 5.30
N GLN A 465 -24.01 11.95 5.78
CA GLN A 465 -22.87 12.36 6.60
C GLN A 465 -21.57 12.16 5.80
N TYR A 466 -20.63 13.08 5.99
CA TYR A 466 -19.37 13.09 5.26
C TYR A 466 -18.16 13.22 6.19
N LEU A 467 -17.08 12.54 5.84
CA LEU A 467 -15.75 12.79 6.41
C LEU A 467 -14.91 13.52 5.38
N VAL A 468 -14.61 14.78 5.66
CA VAL A 468 -13.80 15.64 4.79
C VAL A 468 -12.36 15.64 5.31
N GLN A 469 -11.45 15.13 4.49
CA GLN A 469 -10.07 14.86 4.91
C GLN A 469 -9.06 15.52 3.98
N LEU A 470 -8.02 16.09 4.57
CA LEU A 470 -6.85 16.57 3.85
C LEU A 470 -5.73 15.54 3.95
N LEU A 471 -5.32 14.97 2.82
CA LEU A 471 -4.24 13.99 2.75
C LEU A 471 -3.05 14.50 1.96
N THR A 472 -1.89 13.93 2.25
CA THR A 472 -0.71 14.03 1.38
C THR A 472 -1.02 13.48 -0.02
N LYS A 473 -0.26 13.95 -1.03
CA LYS A 473 -0.43 13.50 -2.43
C LYS A 473 -0.40 11.97 -2.61
N ASP A 474 0.37 11.26 -1.80
CA ASP A 474 0.49 9.79 -1.85
C ASP A 474 -0.65 9.05 -1.10
N LEU A 475 -1.63 9.78 -0.57
CA LEU A 475 -2.78 9.27 0.20
C LEU A 475 -2.41 8.51 1.48
N LYS A 476 -1.14 8.51 1.90
CA LYS A 476 -0.67 7.71 3.06
C LYS A 476 -0.91 8.37 4.40
N GLN A 477 -0.95 9.70 4.42
CA GLN A 477 -1.11 10.45 5.66
C GLN A 477 -2.31 11.40 5.58
N THR A 478 -3.30 11.15 6.43
CA THR A 478 -4.34 12.12 6.75
C THR A 478 -3.79 13.15 7.73
N LEU A 479 -3.89 14.42 7.36
CA LEU A 479 -3.46 15.55 8.19
C LEU A 479 -4.59 16.09 9.05
N LEU A 480 -5.80 16.16 8.48
CA LEU A 480 -6.99 16.74 9.09
C LEU A 480 -8.21 15.91 8.66
N THR A 481 -9.20 15.86 9.54
CA THR A 481 -10.50 15.23 9.33
C THR A 481 -11.56 16.11 9.96
N ASP A 482 -12.56 16.48 9.18
CA ASP A 482 -13.76 17.19 9.64
C ASP A 482 -15.00 16.32 9.37
N GLU A 483 -15.87 16.16 10.37
CA GLU A 483 -17.18 15.53 10.22
C GLU A 483 -18.21 16.57 9.78
N VAL A 484 -18.93 16.29 8.69
CA VAL A 484 -19.85 17.23 8.06
C VAL A 484 -21.21 16.57 7.85
N THR A 485 -22.28 17.21 8.30
CA THR A 485 -23.65 16.70 8.15
C THR A 485 -24.65 17.86 8.02
N GLY A 486 -25.77 17.61 7.34
CA GLY A 486 -26.90 18.55 7.31
C GLY A 486 -26.68 19.82 6.48
N VAL A 487 -25.65 19.86 5.64
CA VAL A 487 -25.30 21.04 4.82
C VAL A 487 -25.11 20.66 3.36
N SER A 488 -25.51 21.55 2.44
CA SER A 488 -25.24 21.39 1.00
C SER A 488 -23.91 22.00 0.57
N THR A 489 -23.30 22.81 1.44
CA THR A 489 -22.02 23.48 1.22
C THR A 489 -21.29 23.59 2.56
N TYR A 490 -20.04 23.13 2.57
CA TYR A 490 -19.14 23.15 3.70
C TYR A 490 -17.97 24.11 3.42
N GLU A 491 -17.71 25.02 4.35
CA GLU A 491 -16.63 26.00 4.25
C GLU A 491 -15.74 25.89 5.49
N THR A 492 -14.43 25.80 5.28
CA THR A 492 -13.45 25.73 6.38
C THR A 492 -12.13 26.38 5.99
N THR A 493 -11.32 26.74 6.99
CA THR A 493 -9.97 27.27 6.77
C THR A 493 -8.97 26.49 7.62
N TRP A 494 -8.11 25.74 6.95
CA TRP A 494 -7.02 25.01 7.57
C TRP A 494 -5.75 25.85 7.53
N THR A 495 -5.23 26.21 8.71
CA THR A 495 -4.08 27.12 8.86
C THR A 495 -2.80 26.41 9.25
N THR A 496 -1.65 27.03 8.98
CA THR A 496 -0.32 26.52 9.37
C THR A 496 -0.01 25.16 8.72
N ILE A 497 -0.41 24.99 7.46
CA ILE A 497 -0.16 23.77 6.69
C ILE A 497 1.19 23.90 5.99
N LYS A 498 1.98 22.82 6.00
CA LYS A 498 3.27 22.82 5.32
C LYS A 498 3.07 22.93 3.80
N PRO A 499 3.89 23.69 3.06
CA PRO A 499 3.79 23.75 1.61
C PRO A 499 4.04 22.38 0.97
N SER A 500 3.06 21.85 0.24
CA SER A 500 3.11 20.55 -0.44
C SER A 500 1.96 20.42 -1.44
N ASP A 501 1.97 19.34 -2.20
CA ASP A 501 0.82 18.85 -2.94
C ASP A 501 -0.09 18.04 -1.99
N TYR A 502 -1.39 18.28 -2.07
CA TYR A 502 -2.41 17.68 -1.19
C TYR A 502 -3.61 17.17 -1.99
N THR A 503 -4.30 16.19 -1.42
CA THR A 503 -5.53 15.63 -1.98
C THR A 503 -6.64 15.77 -0.94
N LEU A 504 -7.79 16.29 -1.37
CA LEU A 504 -9.02 16.26 -0.61
C LEU A 504 -9.67 14.88 -0.79
N ARG A 505 -10.00 14.21 0.31
CA ARG A 505 -10.81 13.00 0.33
C ARG A 505 -12.12 13.29 1.02
N VAL A 506 -13.23 12.93 0.38
CA VAL A 506 -14.57 13.03 0.95
C VAL A 506 -15.14 11.62 0.98
N ILE A 507 -15.35 11.09 2.17
CA ILE A 507 -16.04 9.79 2.38
C ILE A 507 -17.50 10.10 2.67
N THR A 508 -18.42 9.37 2.04
CA THR A 508 -19.84 9.35 2.47
C THR A 508 -19.96 8.29 3.55
N ASP A 509 -20.07 8.73 4.80
CA ASP A 509 -20.15 7.89 5.99
C ASP A 509 -21.62 7.51 6.21
N TRP A 510 -22.01 6.36 5.67
CA TRP A 510 -23.42 5.93 5.64
C TRP A 510 -23.93 5.48 7.01
N ASN A 511 -23.03 5.06 7.90
CA ASN A 511 -23.39 4.60 9.23
C ASN A 511 -23.12 5.66 10.33
N GLY A 512 -22.47 6.77 9.98
CA GLY A 512 -22.24 7.92 10.84
C GLY A 512 -21.23 7.68 11.95
N ASN A 513 -20.29 6.75 11.76
CA ASN A 513 -19.37 6.31 12.81
C ASN A 513 -18.02 7.06 12.82
N GLY A 514 -17.81 8.04 11.94
CA GLY A 514 -16.60 8.85 11.93
C GLY A 514 -15.39 8.19 11.24
N ARG A 515 -15.56 7.04 10.57
CA ARG A 515 -14.51 6.36 9.80
C ARG A 515 -15.03 5.91 8.44
N TRP A 516 -14.12 5.41 7.60
CA TRP A 516 -14.48 4.71 6.37
C TRP A 516 -14.65 3.23 6.65
N ASP A 517 -15.76 2.65 6.22
CA ASP A 517 -16.00 1.21 6.26
C ASP A 517 -15.94 0.59 4.86
N THR A 518 -15.33 -0.60 4.83
CA THR A 518 -15.27 -1.44 3.63
C THR A 518 -16.58 -2.21 3.43
N GLY A 519 -16.73 -2.84 2.27
CA GLY A 519 -17.90 -3.64 1.95
C GLY A 519 -17.88 -5.05 2.58
N ASN A 520 -18.98 -5.77 2.37
CA ASN A 520 -19.12 -7.17 2.75
C ASN A 520 -20.05 -7.89 1.77
N TYR A 521 -19.53 -8.91 1.10
CA TYR A 521 -20.24 -9.64 0.05
C TYR A 521 -21.40 -10.47 0.59
N ASP A 522 -21.20 -11.20 1.69
CA ASP A 522 -22.23 -12.07 2.26
C ASP A 522 -23.51 -11.30 2.66
N THR A 523 -23.38 -10.01 2.96
CA THR A 523 -24.49 -9.09 3.26
C THR A 523 -24.88 -8.19 2.09
N GLY A 524 -24.18 -8.27 0.96
CA GLY A 524 -24.39 -7.42 -0.21
C GLY A 524 -24.02 -5.95 -0.02
N LEU A 525 -23.23 -5.63 1.02
CA LEU A 525 -22.81 -4.27 1.34
C LEU A 525 -21.64 -3.85 0.45
N GLN A 526 -21.80 -2.74 -0.25
CA GLN A 526 -20.72 -2.06 -0.95
C GLN A 526 -19.89 -1.23 0.04
N PRO A 527 -18.59 -1.01 -0.24
CA PRO A 527 -17.77 -0.11 0.55
C PRO A 527 -18.30 1.32 0.47
N GLU A 528 -18.02 2.09 1.52
CA GLU A 528 -18.47 3.48 1.56
C GLU A 528 -17.84 4.30 0.42
N PRO A 529 -18.63 5.15 -0.26
CA PRO A 529 -18.13 5.93 -1.38
C PRO A 529 -17.03 6.90 -0.98
N ILE A 530 -15.91 6.84 -1.69
CA ILE A 530 -14.81 7.79 -1.59
C ILE A 530 -14.78 8.66 -2.85
N TYR A 531 -14.71 9.98 -2.64
CA TYR A 531 -14.39 10.97 -3.66
C TYR A 531 -13.02 11.59 -3.38
N LEU A 532 -12.14 11.54 -4.37
CA LEU A 532 -10.80 12.12 -4.29
C LEU A 532 -10.65 13.30 -5.23
N ARG A 533 -10.07 14.38 -4.73
CA ARG A 533 -9.78 15.58 -5.51
C ARG A 533 -8.38 16.12 -5.19
N PRO A 534 -7.40 15.92 -6.08
CA PRO A 534 -6.12 16.61 -5.98
C PRO A 534 -6.34 18.12 -5.96
N LEU A 535 -5.70 18.81 -5.02
CA LEU A 535 -5.74 20.26 -4.91
C LEU A 535 -4.57 20.89 -5.66
N GLU A 536 -4.67 22.19 -5.94
CA GLU A 536 -3.50 22.94 -6.39
C GLU A 536 -2.41 22.93 -5.31
N LYS A 537 -1.16 23.07 -5.76
CA LYS A 537 0.00 23.03 -4.88
C LYS A 537 -0.02 24.18 -3.87
N LEU A 538 -0.02 23.86 -2.58
CA LEU A 538 0.09 24.86 -1.52
C LEU A 538 1.52 25.42 -1.47
N ARG A 539 1.62 26.75 -1.42
CA ARG A 539 2.88 27.48 -1.30
C ARG A 539 3.02 28.11 0.08
N ALA A 540 4.27 28.37 0.48
CA ALA A 540 4.57 29.08 1.72
C ALA A 540 4.00 30.50 1.68
N ASN A 541 3.46 30.97 2.79
CA ASN A 541 2.88 32.30 2.99
C ASN A 541 1.74 32.65 2.02
N TRP A 542 0.99 31.65 1.56
CA TRP A 542 -0.14 31.80 0.63
C TRP A 542 -1.41 31.23 1.26
N ASP A 543 -2.54 31.83 0.91
CA ASP A 543 -3.87 31.27 1.11
C ASP A 543 -4.30 30.62 -0.21
N LEU A 544 -4.56 29.31 -0.17
CA LEU A 544 -5.08 28.56 -1.29
C LEU A 544 -6.59 28.50 -1.21
N ASP A 545 -7.27 29.19 -2.13
CA ASP A 545 -8.72 29.09 -2.31
C ASP A 545 -9.06 27.81 -3.10
N ALA A 546 -9.56 26.79 -2.42
CA ALA A 546 -9.92 25.50 -3.01
C ALA A 546 -11.45 25.38 -3.11
N THR A 547 -12.00 25.53 -4.32
CA THR A 547 -13.42 25.30 -4.59
C THR A 547 -13.62 23.92 -5.22
N VAL A 548 -14.40 23.06 -4.57
CA VAL A 548 -14.65 21.68 -5.00
C VAL A 548 -16.15 21.42 -5.07
N VAL A 549 -16.60 20.78 -6.16
CA VAL A 549 -17.97 20.30 -6.33
C VAL A 549 -17.96 18.79 -6.14
N TYR A 550 -18.67 18.29 -5.12
CA TYR A 550 -18.74 16.87 -4.83
C TYR A 550 -19.37 16.10 -6.01
N GLY A 551 -18.72 14.99 -6.41
CA GLY A 551 -19.14 14.14 -7.53
C GLY A 551 -18.72 14.63 -8.93
N GLU A 552 -18.01 15.75 -9.04
CA GLU A 552 -17.49 16.23 -10.32
C GLU A 552 -16.28 15.38 -10.78
N VAL A 553 -16.43 14.70 -11.92
CA VAL A 553 -15.35 13.98 -12.60
C VAL A 553 -14.57 14.99 -13.46
N ILE A 554 -13.29 15.22 -13.14
CA ILE A 554 -12.38 15.91 -14.06
C ILE A 554 -11.76 14.89 -14.99
N ALA A 555 -11.81 15.16 -16.30
CA ALA A 555 -11.13 14.37 -17.30
C ALA A 555 -9.62 14.28 -16.96
N ALA A 556 -9.07 13.07 -16.99
CA ALA A 556 -7.63 12.86 -16.82
C ALA A 556 -6.86 13.78 -17.79
N PRO A 557 -5.71 14.35 -17.37
CA PRO A 557 -4.88 15.12 -18.28
C PRO A 557 -4.50 14.23 -19.47
N GLU A 558 -4.71 14.74 -20.70
CA GLU A 558 -4.34 14.02 -21.91
C GLU A 558 -2.87 13.55 -21.80
N PRO A 559 -2.58 12.27 -22.12
CA PRO A 559 -1.21 11.79 -22.10
C PRO A 559 -0.36 12.67 -23.03
N PRO A 560 0.90 12.97 -22.67
CA PRO A 560 1.76 13.80 -23.51
C PRO A 560 1.84 13.17 -24.90
N GLU A 561 1.52 13.96 -25.93
CA GLU A 561 1.64 13.54 -27.34
C GLU A 561 3.01 12.88 -27.53
N SER A 562 3.01 11.61 -27.92
CA SER A 562 4.24 10.94 -28.29
C SER A 562 4.83 11.71 -29.47
N GLU A 563 5.99 12.33 -29.28
CA GLU A 563 6.75 12.93 -30.37
C GLU A 563 7.06 11.82 -31.37
N THR A 564 6.23 11.69 -32.41
CA THR A 564 6.53 10.84 -33.56
C THR A 564 7.79 11.39 -34.20
N ASN A 565 8.90 10.70 -33.93
CA ASN A 565 10.21 11.02 -34.44
C ASN A 565 10.23 10.75 -35.95
N SER A 566 9.74 11.70 -36.75
CA SER A 566 9.74 11.65 -38.21
C SER A 566 11.15 11.94 -38.74
N ASN A 567 12.09 11.02 -38.50
CA ASN A 567 13.39 11.03 -39.14
C ASN A 567 13.35 10.17 -40.41
N GLN A 568 12.55 10.60 -41.39
CA GLN A 568 12.70 10.12 -42.77
C GLN A 568 13.92 10.81 -43.40
N ARG A 569 14.96 10.02 -43.63
CA ARG A 569 16.12 10.40 -44.46
C ARG A 569 15.63 10.74 -45.89
N PRO A 570 16.05 11.85 -46.51
CA PRO A 570 15.80 12.08 -47.92
C PRO A 570 16.61 11.08 -48.75
N GLY A 571 15.92 10.31 -49.59
CA GLY A 571 16.51 9.36 -50.53
C GLY A 571 17.32 10.04 -51.64
N ASP A 572 18.33 9.31 -52.10
CA ASP A 572 19.18 9.62 -53.24
C ASP A 572 18.39 10.00 -54.50
N ILE A 573 18.75 11.12 -55.12
CA ILE A 573 18.34 11.46 -56.49
C ILE A 573 19.54 11.22 -57.43
N PRO A 574 19.42 10.40 -58.49
CA PRO A 574 20.48 10.24 -59.47
C PRO A 574 20.54 11.43 -60.45
N ASN A 575 21.79 11.79 -60.78
CA ASN A 575 22.22 12.77 -61.78
C ASN A 575 21.41 12.81 -63.09
N GLY A 576 20.99 14.02 -63.49
CA GLY A 576 20.37 14.32 -64.78
C GLY A 576 20.80 15.67 -65.37
N ARG A 577 21.88 15.64 -66.15
CA ARG A 577 22.33 16.53 -67.25
C ARG A 577 21.65 17.90 -67.53
N ARG A 578 22.53 18.91 -67.57
CA ARG A 578 22.80 19.94 -68.60
C ARG A 578 21.71 20.94 -69.07
N GLY A 579 22.10 22.21 -68.97
CA GLY A 579 21.80 23.31 -69.90
C GLY A 579 21.11 24.49 -69.21
N GLY A 580 21.55 25.75 -69.24
CA GLY A 580 22.68 26.45 -69.86
C GLY A 580 22.36 27.95 -69.89
N ARG A 581 23.38 28.83 -69.76
CA ARG A 581 23.41 30.29 -70.03
C ARG A 581 22.47 31.15 -69.13
N ASN A 582 22.84 32.30 -68.59
CA ASN A 582 23.91 33.29 -68.83
C ASN A 582 24.54 33.70 -67.50
#